data_AF-A0A564YDP0-F1
#
_entry.id   AF-A0A564YDP0-F1
#
_cell.length_a   1.000
_cell.length_b   1.000
_cell.length_c   1.000
_cell.angle_alpha   90.00
_cell.angle_beta   90.00
_cell.angle_gamma   90.00
#
_symmetry.space_group_name_H-M   'P 1'
#
loop_
_entity.id
_entity.type
_entity.pdbx_description
1 polymer ?
#
loop_
_entity_poly.entity_id
_entity_poly.type
_entity_poly.pdbx_seq_one_letter_code
_entity_poly.pdbx_strand_id
1 'polypeptide(L)'
;NEEKKVAIRLLKDQTTSSESSKEELERQGSIIGFEVSMKAVALTCHLIEHCCSGINGTSISALPLGISRRILHTHDFLCLLCHILVLAPWSCQDADSLGCRVNYQWHESGCWIAETDEKNWSPVTKTEGQVWLSIYQLLFSGLMGAVNYEIVGNSVRHQALLRLRPFLTETRIDVIPVLGQLRRFLEEYAMSEGVAANIVGRSAPTYSAAAVAQLCHVEDVAEIHDRIMQRYKGKWEATAEEFLSRIQSQEGCEAAQRAASRWADTFSEENVGALFGAQTMNIASGDADSFEHPLLRAPRCVVCGEVATKRCSRCKHEWYCRRQCQVEHWPRHKKAC
;
A
#
# COMPACT_ATOMS: atom_id res chain seq x y z
N ASN A 1 -22.57 6.12 -17.06
CA ASN A 1 -21.54 6.93 -16.35
C ASN A 1 -21.26 8.20 -17.13
N GLU A 2 -21.00 8.09 -18.43
CA GLU A 2 -20.78 9.24 -19.31
C GLU A 2 -21.91 10.28 -19.28
N GLU A 3 -23.18 9.85 -19.30
CA GLU A 3 -24.36 10.72 -19.14
C GLU A 3 -24.29 11.61 -17.88
N LYS A 4 -23.78 11.08 -16.76
CA LYS A 4 -23.63 11.85 -15.52
C LYS A 4 -22.53 12.90 -15.63
N LYS A 5 -21.46 12.59 -16.37
CA LYS A 5 -20.37 13.55 -16.59
C LYS A 5 -20.81 14.69 -17.49
N VAL A 6 -21.51 14.36 -18.58
CA VAL A 6 -22.11 15.35 -19.49
C VAL A 6 -23.12 16.22 -18.72
N ALA A 7 -23.98 15.61 -17.88
CA ALA A 7 -24.90 16.37 -17.05
C ALA A 7 -24.18 17.38 -16.14
N ILE A 8 -23.14 16.97 -15.40
CA ILE A 8 -22.36 17.88 -14.54
C ILE A 8 -21.74 19.03 -15.33
N ARG A 9 -21.24 18.74 -16.54
CA ARG A 9 -20.68 19.75 -17.42
C ARG A 9 -21.73 20.77 -17.87
N LEU A 10 -22.90 20.31 -18.31
CA LEU A 10 -24.00 21.18 -18.72
C LEU A 10 -24.55 22.04 -17.56
N LEU A 11 -24.62 21.50 -16.33
CA LEU A 11 -25.10 22.26 -15.17
C LEU A 11 -24.31 23.55 -14.93
N LYS A 12 -23.03 23.57 -15.30
CA LYS A 12 -22.15 24.73 -15.09
C LYS A 12 -22.36 25.83 -16.13
N ASP A 13 -22.68 25.45 -17.37
CA ASP A 13 -22.84 26.38 -18.50
C ASP A 13 -24.29 26.90 -18.63
N GLN A 14 -25.27 26.18 -18.08
CA GLN A 14 -26.69 26.54 -18.14
C GLN A 14 -27.13 27.23 -16.84
N THR A 15 -27.18 28.56 -16.85
CA THR A 15 -28.02 29.33 -15.91
C THR A 15 -29.34 29.57 -16.62
N THR A 16 -30.38 28.78 -16.33
CA THR A 16 -31.67 29.03 -16.97
C THR A 16 -32.42 30.12 -16.20
N SER A 17 -32.87 31.15 -16.92
CA SER A 17 -33.55 32.32 -16.34
C SER A 17 -34.95 32.01 -15.78
N SER A 18 -35.44 30.78 -15.96
CA SER A 18 -36.74 30.29 -15.51
C SER A 18 -36.67 29.31 -14.33
N GLU A 19 -35.49 29.10 -13.72
CA GLU A 19 -35.34 28.16 -12.59
C GLU A 19 -36.02 28.70 -11.33
N SER A 20 -36.69 27.82 -10.60
CA SER A 20 -37.12 28.13 -9.24
C SER A 20 -35.91 28.24 -8.31
N SER A 21 -36.05 28.99 -7.20
CA SER A 21 -34.96 29.12 -6.22
C SER A 21 -34.49 27.78 -5.65
N LYS A 22 -35.36 26.77 -5.61
CA LYS A 22 -35.00 25.42 -5.15
C LYS A 22 -34.14 24.69 -6.18
N GLU A 23 -34.53 24.73 -7.45
CA GLU A 23 -33.78 24.08 -8.55
C GLU A 23 -32.39 24.70 -8.71
N GLU A 24 -32.28 26.02 -8.60
CA GLU A 24 -30.99 26.72 -8.63
C GLU A 24 -30.07 26.28 -7.47
N LEU A 25 -30.61 26.12 -6.25
CA LEU A 25 -29.84 25.63 -5.11
C LEU A 25 -29.38 24.18 -5.29
N GLU A 26 -30.22 23.30 -5.86
CA GLU A 26 -29.85 21.92 -6.16
C GLU A 26 -28.77 21.83 -7.26
N ARG A 27 -28.86 22.70 -8.28
CA ARG A 27 -27.86 22.84 -9.34
C ARG A 27 -26.52 23.30 -8.77
N GLN A 28 -26.51 24.41 -8.01
CA GLN A 28 -25.30 24.91 -7.34
C GLN A 28 -24.70 23.87 -6.39
N GLY A 29 -25.52 23.17 -5.61
CA GLY A 29 -25.07 22.10 -4.72
C GLY A 29 -24.38 20.97 -5.48
N SER A 30 -24.90 20.59 -6.64
CA SER A 30 -24.28 19.57 -7.51
C SER A 30 -22.93 20.03 -8.07
N ILE A 31 -22.82 21.28 -8.52
CA ILE A 31 -21.58 21.87 -9.03
C ILE A 31 -20.52 21.91 -7.92
N ILE A 32 -20.88 22.46 -6.75
CA ILE A 32 -19.98 22.54 -5.60
C ILE A 32 -19.55 21.14 -5.15
N GLY A 33 -20.46 20.18 -5.10
CA GLY A 33 -20.14 18.79 -4.75
C GLY A 33 -19.12 18.17 -5.69
N PHE A 34 -19.23 18.42 -7.00
CA PHE A 34 -18.24 17.98 -7.98
C PHE A 34 -16.90 18.69 -7.79
N GLU A 35 -16.89 20.02 -7.62
CA GLU A 35 -15.65 20.79 -7.39
C GLU A 35 -14.92 20.34 -6.13
N VAL A 36 -15.63 20.16 -5.03
CA VAL A 36 -15.08 19.63 -3.77
C VAL A 36 -14.46 18.25 -4.01
N SER A 37 -15.14 17.39 -4.77
CA SER A 37 -14.62 16.05 -5.11
C SER A 37 -13.33 16.14 -5.93
N MET A 38 -13.28 17.01 -6.93
CA MET A 38 -12.07 17.23 -7.74
C MET A 38 -10.90 17.79 -6.92
N LYS A 39 -11.18 18.72 -5.99
CA LYS A 39 -10.16 19.22 -5.05
C LYS A 39 -9.71 18.16 -4.06
N ALA A 40 -10.62 17.29 -3.59
CA ALA A 40 -10.28 16.18 -2.70
C ALA A 40 -9.32 15.18 -3.38
N VAL A 41 -9.48 14.92 -4.67
CA VAL A 41 -8.53 14.11 -5.46
C VAL A 41 -7.15 14.77 -5.50
N ALA A 42 -7.07 16.07 -5.79
CA ALA A 42 -5.80 16.79 -5.83
C ALA A 42 -5.10 16.81 -4.45
N LEU A 43 -5.85 17.07 -3.38
CA LEU A 43 -5.34 17.05 -2.00
C LEU A 43 -4.84 15.66 -1.59
N THR A 44 -5.56 14.61 -1.98
CA THR A 44 -5.13 13.23 -1.77
C THR A 44 -3.80 12.94 -2.45
N CYS A 45 -3.68 13.31 -3.73
CA CYS A 45 -2.46 13.08 -4.51
C CYS A 45 -1.27 13.81 -3.90
N HIS A 46 -1.48 15.04 -3.42
CA HIS A 46 -0.46 15.81 -2.72
C HIS A 46 -0.09 15.21 -1.35
N LEU A 47 -1.06 14.69 -0.61
CA LEU A 47 -0.81 13.99 0.66
C LEU A 47 0.07 12.75 0.44
N ILE A 48 -0.24 11.98 -0.62
CA ILE A 48 0.54 10.81 -1.03
C ILE A 48 1.96 11.20 -1.42
N GLU A 49 2.12 12.29 -2.17
CA GLU A 49 3.43 12.83 -2.55
C GLU A 49 4.28 13.08 -1.30
N HIS A 50 3.76 13.81 -0.30
CA HIS A 50 4.47 14.08 0.97
C HIS A 50 4.75 12.82 1.80
N CYS A 51 3.83 11.85 1.80
CA CYS A 51 4.05 10.54 2.43
C CYS A 51 5.21 9.78 1.77
N CYS A 52 5.35 9.88 0.45
CA CYS A 52 6.38 9.18 -0.34
C CYS A 52 7.74 9.90 -0.34
N SER A 53 7.77 11.24 -0.30
CA SER A 53 9.01 12.04 -0.35
C SER A 53 9.95 11.81 0.82
N GLY A 54 9.43 11.39 1.98
CA GLY A 54 10.22 11.14 3.19
C GLY A 54 11.08 9.86 3.17
N ILE A 55 10.81 8.94 2.24
CA ILE A 55 11.31 7.55 2.33
C ILE A 55 12.67 7.38 1.65
N ASN A 56 12.95 8.22 0.65
CA ASN A 56 14.21 8.19 -0.10
C ASN A 56 15.29 9.08 0.52
N GLY A 57 15.10 9.56 1.76
CA GLY A 57 16.10 10.30 2.52
C GLY A 57 16.38 11.74 2.03
N THR A 58 15.59 12.26 1.09
CA THR A 58 15.81 13.58 0.47
C THR A 58 15.00 14.71 1.10
N SER A 59 14.10 14.45 2.06
CA SER A 59 13.29 15.48 2.71
C SER A 59 13.18 15.29 4.22
N ILE A 60 13.31 16.40 4.96
CA ILE A 60 13.22 16.50 6.43
C ILE A 60 11.74 16.56 6.89
N SER A 61 10.79 16.82 5.98
CA SER A 61 9.36 17.00 6.27
C SER A 61 8.51 15.78 5.93
N ALA A 62 8.95 14.59 6.34
CA ALA A 62 8.17 13.36 6.16
C ALA A 62 6.94 13.38 7.07
N LEU A 63 5.75 13.11 6.49
CA LEU A 63 4.55 12.88 7.29
C LEU A 63 4.73 11.59 8.13
N PRO A 64 4.14 11.53 9.34
CA PRO A 64 4.16 10.33 10.16
C PRO A 64 3.66 9.08 9.41
N LEU A 65 4.27 7.91 9.63
CA LEU A 65 3.93 6.67 8.92
C LEU A 65 2.48 6.23 9.17
N GLY A 66 1.90 6.58 10.33
CA GLY A 66 0.49 6.37 10.64
C GLY A 66 -0.46 7.01 9.62
N ILE A 67 -0.09 8.13 8.99
CA ILE A 67 -0.88 8.73 7.91
C ILE A 67 -0.86 7.81 6.68
N SER A 68 0.33 7.40 6.25
CA SER A 68 0.51 6.49 5.12
C SER A 68 -0.19 5.15 5.34
N ARG A 69 -0.18 4.65 6.57
CA ARG A 69 -0.88 3.43 6.95
C ARG A 69 -2.38 3.58 6.81
N ARG A 70 -2.99 4.68 7.26
CA ARG A 70 -4.44 4.92 7.07
C ARG A 70 -4.81 5.05 5.60
N ILE A 71 -3.99 5.79 4.83
CA ILE A 71 -4.17 5.92 3.37
C ILE A 71 -4.24 4.54 2.71
N LEU A 72 -3.32 3.63 3.07
CA LEU A 72 -3.23 2.33 2.41
C LEU A 72 -4.13 1.27 3.04
N HIS A 73 -4.08 1.06 4.36
CA HIS A 73 -4.81 -0.01 5.05
C HIS A 73 -6.25 0.32 5.41
N THR A 74 -6.55 1.58 5.77
CA THR A 74 -7.93 1.96 6.16
C THR A 74 -8.76 2.34 4.95
N HIS A 75 -8.18 3.07 4.00
CA HIS A 75 -8.91 3.66 2.88
C HIS A 75 -8.58 3.06 1.51
N ASP A 76 -7.57 2.18 1.40
CA ASP A 76 -7.10 1.55 0.16
C ASP A 76 -7.03 2.55 -1.01
N PHE A 77 -6.31 3.65 -0.79
CA PHE A 77 -6.18 4.70 -1.79
C PHE A 77 -5.55 4.20 -3.09
N LEU A 78 -4.76 3.11 -3.07
CA LEU A 78 -4.27 2.48 -4.30
C LEU A 78 -5.44 2.05 -5.19
N CYS A 79 -6.37 1.24 -4.67
CA CYS A 79 -7.54 0.79 -5.43
C CYS A 79 -8.45 1.97 -5.82
N LEU A 80 -8.65 2.92 -4.91
CA LEU A 80 -9.46 4.11 -5.17
C LEU A 80 -8.91 4.93 -6.34
N LEU A 81 -7.60 5.21 -6.35
CA LEU A 81 -6.95 5.94 -7.44
C LEU A 81 -7.02 5.16 -8.76
N CYS A 82 -6.82 3.84 -8.74
CA CYS A 82 -7.00 3.01 -9.94
C CYS A 82 -8.41 3.14 -10.50
N HIS A 83 -9.42 3.11 -9.62
CA HIS A 83 -10.82 3.24 -10.02
C HIS A 83 -11.13 4.63 -10.58
N ILE A 84 -10.69 5.69 -9.89
CA ILE A 84 -10.88 7.08 -10.35
C ILE A 84 -10.24 7.30 -11.72
N LEU A 85 -9.08 6.70 -11.97
CA LEU A 85 -8.39 6.82 -13.26
C LEU A 85 -9.19 6.16 -14.40
N VAL A 86 -9.74 4.97 -14.15
CA VAL A 86 -10.62 4.29 -15.11
C VAL A 86 -11.91 5.08 -15.34
N LEU A 87 -12.45 5.71 -14.29
CA LEU A 87 -13.64 6.54 -14.41
C LEU A 87 -13.38 7.84 -15.15
N ALA A 88 -12.20 8.45 -14.96
CA ALA A 88 -11.81 9.75 -15.49
C ALA A 88 -12.92 10.82 -15.34
N PRO A 89 -13.30 11.21 -14.11
CA PRO A 89 -14.38 12.18 -13.88
C PRO A 89 -14.06 13.58 -14.44
N TRP A 90 -12.79 13.88 -14.68
CA TRP A 90 -12.31 15.11 -15.31
C TRP A 90 -12.44 15.12 -16.84
N SER A 91 -12.95 14.07 -17.47
CA SER A 91 -13.17 14.05 -18.91
C SER A 91 -14.59 13.64 -19.25
N CYS A 92 -15.19 14.30 -20.23
CA CYS A 92 -16.47 13.87 -20.79
C CYS A 92 -16.52 14.12 -22.30
N GLN A 93 -17.34 13.34 -23.00
CA GLN A 93 -17.64 13.54 -24.42
C GLN A 93 -19.09 13.98 -24.58
N ASP A 94 -19.29 15.10 -25.26
CA ASP A 94 -20.60 15.69 -25.49
C ASP A 94 -20.83 15.90 -27.00
N ALA A 95 -22.09 15.88 -27.42
CA ALA A 95 -22.46 16.19 -28.80
C ALA A 95 -22.72 17.70 -28.92
N ASP A 96 -22.08 18.36 -29.88
CA ASP A 96 -22.40 19.74 -30.20
C ASP A 96 -23.80 19.86 -30.83
N SER A 97 -24.22 21.11 -31.09
CA SER A 97 -25.52 21.41 -31.73
C SER A 97 -25.65 20.84 -33.15
N LEU A 98 -24.54 20.40 -33.76
CA LEU A 98 -24.47 19.78 -35.09
C LEU A 98 -24.36 18.24 -35.01
N GLY A 99 -24.35 17.67 -33.81
CA GLY A 99 -24.21 16.24 -33.55
C GLY A 99 -22.76 15.72 -33.62
N CYS A 100 -21.77 16.59 -33.78
CA CYS A 100 -20.36 16.24 -33.73
C CYS A 100 -19.93 16.01 -32.28
N ARG A 101 -19.18 14.93 -32.04
CA ARG A 101 -18.68 14.60 -30.70
C ARG A 101 -17.45 15.42 -30.39
N VAL A 102 -17.50 16.20 -29.32
CA VAL A 102 -16.40 17.02 -28.82
C VAL A 102 -16.00 16.51 -27.44
N ASN A 103 -14.70 16.36 -27.21
CA ASN A 103 -14.18 15.98 -25.89
C ASN A 103 -13.98 17.23 -25.02
N TYR A 104 -14.21 17.07 -23.73
CA TYR A 104 -14.06 18.10 -22.73
C TYR A 104 -13.21 17.61 -21.57
N GLN A 105 -12.41 18.51 -21.03
CA GLN A 105 -11.55 18.25 -19.89
C GLN A 105 -11.72 19.30 -18.79
N TRP A 106 -11.70 18.85 -17.54
CA TRP A 106 -11.81 19.73 -16.39
C TRP A 106 -10.47 20.41 -16.09
N HIS A 107 -10.51 21.73 -15.92
CA HIS A 107 -9.37 22.55 -15.55
C HIS A 107 -9.36 22.92 -14.07
N GLU A 108 -8.19 23.16 -13.50
CA GLU A 108 -8.03 23.45 -12.07
C GLU A 108 -8.66 24.77 -11.62
N SER A 109 -8.85 25.71 -12.55
CA SER A 109 -9.59 26.95 -12.32
C SER A 109 -11.10 26.73 -12.17
N GLY A 110 -11.57 25.49 -12.33
CA GLY A 110 -12.98 25.16 -12.29
C GLY A 110 -13.69 25.55 -13.58
N CYS A 111 -13.16 25.17 -14.73
CA CYS A 111 -13.91 25.29 -16.00
C CYS A 111 -13.70 24.04 -16.84
N TRP A 112 -14.66 23.78 -17.74
CA TRP A 112 -14.52 22.74 -18.75
C TRP A 112 -13.86 23.34 -20.00
N ILE A 113 -12.80 22.70 -20.47
CA ILE A 113 -12.07 23.08 -21.69
C ILE A 113 -12.48 22.12 -22.79
N ALA A 114 -12.89 22.66 -23.93
CA ALA A 114 -13.20 21.89 -25.13
C ALA A 114 -11.92 21.49 -25.88
N GLU A 115 -11.94 20.35 -26.56
CA GLU A 115 -10.87 19.92 -27.46
C GLU A 115 -10.57 20.94 -28.58
N THR A 116 -11.55 21.77 -28.93
CA THR A 116 -11.39 22.86 -29.89
C THR A 116 -10.57 24.05 -29.37
N ASP A 117 -10.34 24.15 -28.06
CA ASP A 117 -9.52 25.21 -27.47
C ASP A 117 -8.04 24.77 -27.39
N GLU A 118 -7.34 24.86 -28.53
CA GLU A 118 -5.94 24.42 -28.67
C GLU A 118 -4.98 25.07 -27.66
N LYS A 119 -5.30 26.27 -27.16
CA LYS A 119 -4.43 27.00 -26.23
C LYS A 119 -4.42 26.36 -24.85
N ASN A 120 -5.58 25.88 -24.40
CA ASN A 120 -5.76 25.35 -23.04
C ASN A 120 -5.92 23.81 -23.04
N TRP A 121 -6.09 23.19 -24.20
CA TRP A 121 -6.14 21.74 -24.34
C TRP A 121 -4.79 21.10 -24.06
N SER A 122 -4.81 19.96 -23.36
CA SER A 122 -3.60 19.19 -23.05
C SER A 122 -3.87 17.70 -23.25
N PRO A 123 -2.91 16.92 -23.78
CA PRO A 123 -3.11 15.48 -23.97
C PRO A 123 -3.38 14.72 -22.67
N VAL A 124 -2.89 15.26 -21.55
CA VAL A 124 -3.13 14.77 -20.20
C VAL A 124 -3.49 15.97 -19.32
N THR A 125 -4.59 15.87 -18.58
CA THR A 125 -4.96 16.92 -17.62
C THR A 125 -4.01 16.90 -16.42
N LYS A 126 -3.87 18.03 -15.73
CA LYS A 126 -3.03 18.07 -14.52
C LYS A 126 -3.54 17.12 -13.44
N THR A 127 -4.86 16.99 -13.27
CA THR A 127 -5.45 16.03 -12.32
C THR A 127 -5.14 14.58 -12.71
N GLU A 128 -5.28 14.21 -13.98
CA GLU A 128 -4.92 12.87 -14.47
C GLU A 128 -3.44 12.57 -14.21
N GLY A 129 -2.57 13.52 -14.55
CA GLY A 129 -1.13 13.41 -14.30
C GLY A 129 -0.81 13.20 -12.81
N GLN A 130 -1.47 13.95 -11.92
CA GLN A 130 -1.29 13.77 -10.48
C GLN A 130 -1.73 12.39 -9.99
N VAL A 131 -2.88 11.88 -10.45
CA VAL A 131 -3.35 10.53 -10.08
C VAL A 131 -2.37 9.46 -10.56
N TRP A 132 -1.91 9.56 -11.81
CA TRP A 132 -0.88 8.68 -12.37
C TRP A 132 0.41 8.69 -11.55
N LEU A 133 0.91 9.89 -11.23
CA LEU A 133 2.12 10.08 -10.43
C LEU A 133 1.95 9.55 -9.01
N SER A 134 0.78 9.72 -8.38
CA SER A 134 0.51 9.16 -7.05
C SER A 134 0.49 7.63 -7.07
N ILE A 135 -0.11 6.99 -8.07
CA ILE A 135 -0.05 5.52 -8.22
C ILE A 135 1.41 5.07 -8.39
N TYR A 136 2.17 5.76 -9.25
CA TYR A 136 3.59 5.49 -9.44
C TYR A 136 4.39 5.65 -8.13
N GLN A 137 4.20 6.75 -7.40
CA GLN A 137 4.88 7.01 -6.13
C GLN A 137 4.54 5.96 -5.08
N LEU A 138 3.27 5.57 -4.93
CA LEU A 138 2.89 4.52 -3.99
C LEU A 138 3.63 3.21 -4.29
N LEU A 139 3.74 2.85 -5.58
CA LEU A 139 4.38 1.61 -6.02
C LEU A 139 5.91 1.64 -5.95
N PHE A 140 6.55 2.78 -6.21
CA PHE A 140 8.01 2.82 -6.41
C PHE A 140 8.78 3.64 -5.35
N SER A 141 8.11 4.31 -4.42
CA SER A 141 8.78 5.06 -3.33
C SER A 141 9.30 4.19 -2.18
N GLY A 142 8.92 2.91 -2.13
CA GLY A 142 9.17 2.04 -0.98
C GLY A 142 8.16 2.22 0.17
N LEU A 143 7.18 3.12 0.05
CA LEU A 143 6.16 3.35 1.09
C LEU A 143 5.38 2.10 1.44
N MET A 144 4.93 1.35 0.43
CA MET A 144 4.18 0.11 0.66
C MET A 144 4.99 -0.90 1.47
N GLY A 145 6.30 -0.99 1.25
CA GLY A 145 7.19 -1.80 2.07
C GLY A 145 7.27 -1.29 3.52
N ALA A 146 7.46 0.02 3.70
CA ALA A 146 7.57 0.63 5.02
C ALA A 146 6.32 0.43 5.90
N VAL A 147 5.12 0.38 5.30
CA VAL A 147 3.86 0.14 6.03
C VAL A 147 3.31 -1.28 5.89
N ASN A 148 4.11 -2.23 5.37
CA ASN A 148 3.71 -3.63 5.14
C ASN A 148 2.38 -3.76 4.37
N TYR A 149 2.19 -2.96 3.33
CA TYR A 149 1.00 -3.00 2.49
C TYR A 149 1.14 -4.07 1.40
N GLU A 150 0.38 -5.15 1.54
CA GLU A 150 0.51 -6.32 0.65
C GLU A 150 -0.34 -6.19 -0.62
N ILE A 151 0.32 -6.32 -1.78
CA ILE A 151 -0.33 -6.41 -3.09
C ILE A 151 -0.27 -7.82 -3.70
N VAL A 152 0.66 -8.67 -3.26
CA VAL A 152 0.81 -10.07 -3.72
C VAL A 152 -0.30 -10.94 -3.10
N GLY A 153 -0.92 -11.82 -3.90
CA GLY A 153 -2.00 -12.70 -3.43
C GLY A 153 -3.34 -12.00 -3.14
N ASN A 154 -3.44 -10.68 -3.32
CA ASN A 154 -4.69 -9.93 -3.17
C ASN A 154 -5.35 -9.74 -4.54
N SER A 155 -6.37 -10.56 -4.82
CA SER A 155 -7.08 -10.57 -6.11
C SER A 155 -7.68 -9.21 -6.49
N VAL A 156 -8.19 -8.44 -5.51
CA VAL A 156 -8.85 -7.15 -5.78
C VAL A 156 -7.83 -6.09 -6.20
N ARG A 157 -6.74 -5.94 -5.44
CA ARG A 157 -5.65 -4.99 -5.74
C ARG A 157 -4.96 -5.33 -7.06
N HIS A 158 -4.71 -6.62 -7.26
CA HIS A 158 -4.13 -7.14 -8.49
C HIS A 158 -5.00 -6.77 -9.70
N GLN A 159 -6.31 -7.04 -9.66
CA GLN A 159 -7.22 -6.67 -10.73
C GLN A 159 -7.31 -5.15 -10.93
N ALA A 160 -7.35 -4.36 -9.86
CA ALA A 160 -7.41 -2.90 -9.95
C ALA A 160 -6.21 -2.32 -10.72
N LEU A 161 -4.99 -2.80 -10.42
CA LEU A 161 -3.77 -2.40 -11.11
C LEU A 161 -3.76 -2.83 -12.57
N LEU A 162 -4.13 -4.08 -12.87
CA LEU A 162 -4.10 -4.59 -14.25
C LEU A 162 -5.13 -3.92 -15.16
N ARG A 163 -6.19 -3.32 -14.61
CA ARG A 163 -7.15 -2.50 -15.36
C ARG A 163 -6.55 -1.21 -15.93
N LEU A 164 -5.39 -0.78 -15.42
CA LEU A 164 -4.73 0.44 -15.89
C LEU A 164 -3.96 0.25 -17.20
N ARG A 165 -3.61 -0.99 -17.58
CA ARG A 165 -2.78 -1.28 -18.76
C ARG A 165 -3.28 -0.65 -20.07
N PRO A 166 -4.59 -0.73 -20.42
CA PRO A 166 -5.09 -0.11 -21.65
C PRO A 166 -4.98 1.41 -21.67
N PHE A 167 -4.89 2.05 -20.50
CA PHE A 167 -4.80 3.49 -20.37
C PHE A 167 -3.34 3.99 -20.46
N LEU A 168 -2.33 3.12 -20.39
CA LEU A 168 -0.92 3.48 -20.54
C LEU A 168 -0.52 3.54 -22.02
N THR A 169 -1.10 4.50 -22.74
CA THR A 169 -0.84 4.76 -24.16
C THR A 169 0.51 5.43 -24.38
N GLU A 170 1.09 5.28 -25.57
CA GLU A 170 2.36 5.96 -25.93
C GLU A 170 2.26 7.48 -25.74
N THR A 171 1.12 8.08 -26.11
CA THR A 171 0.85 9.52 -25.92
C THR A 171 0.95 9.97 -24.46
N ARG A 172 0.49 9.15 -23.50
CA ARG A 172 0.60 9.46 -22.08
C ARG A 172 2.01 9.24 -21.55
N ILE A 173 2.72 8.25 -22.08
CA ILE A 173 4.11 7.96 -21.73
C ILE A 173 5.02 9.08 -22.25
N ASP A 174 4.77 9.62 -23.44
CA ASP A 174 5.52 10.74 -23.98
C ASP A 174 5.39 11.99 -23.10
N VAL A 175 4.19 12.25 -22.56
CA VAL A 175 3.94 13.38 -21.64
C VAL A 175 4.45 13.10 -20.22
N ILE A 176 4.35 11.85 -19.74
CA ILE A 176 4.76 11.43 -18.40
C ILE A 176 5.69 10.20 -18.51
N PRO A 177 7.00 10.39 -18.78
CA PRO A 177 7.92 9.30 -19.10
C PRO A 177 8.05 8.21 -18.03
N VAL A 178 7.85 8.55 -16.75
CA VAL A 178 7.88 7.58 -15.63
C VAL A 178 6.82 6.48 -15.76
N LEU A 179 5.75 6.73 -16.52
CA LEU A 179 4.72 5.73 -16.81
C LEU A 179 5.21 4.57 -17.68
N GLY A 180 6.33 4.74 -18.39
CA GLY A 180 6.97 3.63 -19.09
C GLY A 180 7.43 2.52 -18.13
N GLN A 181 7.96 2.90 -16.96
CA GLN A 181 8.33 1.93 -15.92
C GLN A 181 7.09 1.28 -15.30
N LEU A 182 6.03 2.06 -15.04
CA LEU A 182 4.76 1.53 -14.54
C LEU A 182 4.16 0.50 -15.51
N ARG A 183 4.15 0.79 -16.81
CA ARG A 183 3.65 -0.14 -17.83
C ARG A 183 4.43 -1.46 -17.82
N ARG A 184 5.77 -1.40 -17.83
CA ARG A 184 6.62 -2.61 -17.76
C ARG A 184 6.30 -3.43 -16.52
N PHE A 185 6.23 -2.78 -15.36
CA PHE A 185 5.85 -3.44 -14.12
C PHE A 185 4.49 -4.13 -14.21
N LEU A 186 3.46 -3.47 -14.74
CA LEU A 186 2.12 -4.06 -14.85
C LEU A 186 2.06 -5.25 -15.81
N GLU A 187 2.84 -5.25 -16.90
CA GLU A 187 2.93 -6.42 -17.78
C GLU A 187 3.66 -7.59 -17.11
N GLU A 188 4.76 -7.31 -16.40
CA GLU A 188 5.47 -8.33 -15.62
C GLU A 188 4.60 -8.89 -14.49
N TYR A 189 3.85 -8.01 -13.80
CA TYR A 189 2.96 -8.36 -12.71
C TYR A 189 1.76 -9.20 -13.17
N ALA A 190 1.24 -8.95 -14.38
CA ALA A 190 0.21 -9.79 -15.00
C ALA A 190 0.68 -11.22 -15.26
N MET A 191 1.98 -11.40 -15.53
CA MET A 191 2.58 -12.71 -15.82
C MET A 191 3.02 -13.42 -14.54
N SER A 192 3.49 -12.68 -13.54
CA SER A 192 3.97 -13.22 -12.27
C SER A 192 3.77 -12.21 -11.15
N GLU A 193 2.92 -12.56 -10.18
CA GLU A 193 2.72 -11.75 -8.96
C GLU A 193 4.01 -11.61 -8.14
N GLY A 194 4.99 -12.51 -8.33
CA GLY A 194 6.27 -12.47 -7.63
C GLY A 194 7.09 -11.21 -7.93
N VAL A 195 6.83 -10.52 -9.04
CA VAL A 195 7.50 -9.26 -9.42
C VAL A 195 7.16 -8.14 -8.43
N ALA A 196 5.96 -8.17 -7.85
CA ALA A 196 5.55 -7.21 -6.83
C ALA A 196 6.28 -7.40 -5.48
N ALA A 197 6.97 -8.53 -5.26
CA ALA A 197 7.82 -8.69 -4.08
C ALA A 197 8.98 -7.68 -4.08
N ASN A 198 9.46 -7.27 -5.26
CA ASN A 198 10.51 -6.27 -5.42
C ASN A 198 10.06 -4.87 -4.99
N ILE A 199 8.77 -4.54 -5.19
CA ILE A 199 8.17 -3.27 -4.80
C ILE A 199 7.99 -3.14 -3.29
N VAL A 200 7.56 -4.22 -2.65
CA VAL A 200 7.36 -4.25 -1.19
C VAL A 200 8.70 -4.32 -0.44
N GLY A 201 9.84 -4.28 -1.14
CA GLY A 201 11.15 -4.35 -0.52
C GLY A 201 11.40 -5.69 0.17
N ARG A 202 10.73 -6.77 -0.26
CA ARG A 202 11.13 -8.12 0.12
C ARG A 202 12.42 -8.46 -0.62
N SER A 203 13.53 -7.87 -0.18
CA SER A 203 14.80 -8.58 -0.17
C SER A 203 14.50 -9.95 0.42
N ALA A 204 14.95 -11.03 -0.22
CA ALA A 204 14.88 -12.38 0.33
C ALA A 204 15.08 -12.30 1.85
N PRO A 205 14.17 -12.85 2.65
CA PRO A 205 13.87 -12.31 3.95
C PRO A 205 15.15 -12.17 4.78
N THR A 206 15.62 -10.94 4.90
CA THR A 206 16.77 -10.59 5.73
C THR A 206 16.21 -10.42 7.12
N TYR A 207 16.05 -11.55 7.79
CA TYR A 207 15.40 -11.62 9.08
C TYR A 207 16.32 -11.05 10.18
N SER A 208 16.35 -9.73 10.29
CA SER A 208 17.06 -9.00 11.34
C SER A 208 16.08 -8.54 12.43
N ALA A 209 16.59 -8.27 13.63
CA ALA A 209 15.82 -7.67 14.71
C ALA A 209 15.15 -6.34 14.31
N ALA A 210 15.71 -5.61 13.33
CA ALA A 210 15.10 -4.41 12.77
C ALA A 210 13.80 -4.70 11.99
N ALA A 211 13.69 -5.87 11.33
CA ALA A 211 12.48 -6.28 10.62
C ALA A 211 11.34 -6.68 11.57
N VAL A 212 11.67 -7.24 12.74
CA VAL A 212 10.69 -7.55 13.81
C VAL A 212 10.30 -6.29 14.59
N ALA A 213 11.24 -5.37 14.83
CA ALA A 213 10.91 -4.04 15.33
C ALA A 213 10.02 -3.25 14.35
N GLN A 214 10.20 -3.43 13.03
CA GLN A 214 9.29 -2.92 11.99
C GLN A 214 7.91 -3.61 11.95
N LEU A 215 7.75 -4.80 12.56
CA LEU A 215 6.44 -5.44 12.77
C LEU A 215 5.72 -4.88 14.00
N CYS A 216 6.46 -4.41 14.99
CA CYS A 216 5.93 -3.66 16.13
C CYS A 216 5.86 -2.17 15.79
N HIS A 217 4.80 -1.77 15.10
CA HIS A 217 4.56 -0.37 14.73
C HIS A 217 4.30 0.44 16.01
N VAL A 218 5.35 1.00 16.62
CA VAL A 218 5.24 1.81 17.85
C VAL A 218 4.22 2.94 17.68
N GLU A 219 4.06 3.44 16.46
CA GLU A 219 3.04 4.44 16.10
C GLU A 219 1.59 3.93 16.28
N ASP A 220 1.33 2.64 16.08
CA ASP A 220 0.01 2.05 16.30
C ASP A 220 -0.38 2.10 17.78
N VAL A 221 0.60 2.09 18.69
CA VAL A 221 0.35 2.08 20.14
C VAL A 221 -0.39 3.35 20.55
N ALA A 222 -0.01 4.50 19.98
CA ALA A 222 -0.69 5.77 20.24
C ALA A 222 -2.14 5.76 19.70
N GLU A 223 -2.35 5.27 18.47
CA GLU A 223 -3.70 5.20 17.90
C GLU A 223 -4.59 4.17 18.61
N ILE A 224 -4.05 3.02 19.01
CA ILE A 224 -4.74 2.03 19.82
C ILE A 224 -5.11 2.63 21.18
N HIS A 225 -4.17 3.31 21.84
CA HIS A 225 -4.40 3.99 23.09
C HIS A 225 -5.54 5.01 22.96
N ASP A 226 -5.49 5.90 21.97
CA ASP A 226 -6.50 6.94 21.80
C ASP A 226 -7.90 6.35 21.51
N ARG A 227 -7.96 5.29 20.70
CA ARG A 227 -9.21 4.57 20.45
C ARG A 227 -9.77 3.92 21.71
N ILE A 228 -8.92 3.31 22.54
CA ILE A 228 -9.33 2.75 23.83
C ILE A 228 -9.84 3.88 24.73
N MET A 229 -9.10 4.98 24.86
CA MET A 229 -9.48 6.12 25.69
C MET A 229 -10.81 6.73 25.27
N GLN A 230 -11.06 6.88 23.97
CA GLN A 230 -12.34 7.37 23.45
C GLN A 230 -13.48 6.37 23.67
N ARG A 231 -13.26 5.08 23.37
CA ARG A 231 -14.29 4.03 23.45
C ARG A 231 -14.83 3.83 24.87
N TYR A 232 -13.93 3.91 25.86
CA TYR A 232 -14.23 3.65 27.26
C TYR A 232 -14.37 4.92 28.10
N LYS A 233 -14.32 6.12 27.49
CA LYS A 233 -14.55 7.38 28.18
C LYS A 233 -15.89 7.34 28.93
N GLY A 234 -15.83 7.50 30.25
CA GLY A 234 -17.01 7.46 31.14
C GLY A 234 -17.59 6.06 31.39
N LYS A 235 -16.95 4.98 30.92
CA LYS A 235 -17.39 3.59 31.11
C LYS A 235 -16.43 2.77 31.98
N TRP A 236 -15.38 3.39 32.50
CA TRP A 236 -14.29 2.72 33.20
C TRP A 236 -14.76 1.96 34.43
N GLU A 237 -15.59 2.58 35.27
CA GLU A 237 -16.12 1.99 36.50
C GLU A 237 -16.97 0.76 36.20
N ALA A 238 -17.96 0.89 35.32
CA ALA A 238 -18.82 -0.22 34.91
C ALA A 238 -18.02 -1.37 34.26
N THR A 239 -17.02 -1.05 33.43
CA THR A 239 -16.16 -2.07 32.80
C THR A 239 -15.29 -2.79 33.84
N ALA A 240 -14.81 -2.07 34.86
CA ALA A 240 -14.03 -2.64 35.95
C ALA A 240 -14.88 -3.55 36.84
N GLU A 241 -16.11 -3.14 37.19
CA GLU A 241 -17.06 -3.96 37.96
C GLU A 241 -17.44 -5.25 37.21
N GLU A 242 -17.74 -5.13 35.91
CA GLU A 242 -18.02 -6.29 35.04
C GLU A 242 -16.80 -7.23 35.00
N PHE A 243 -15.60 -6.69 34.81
CA PHE A 243 -14.36 -7.47 34.78
C PHE A 243 -14.09 -8.18 36.11
N LEU A 244 -14.28 -7.50 37.24
CA LEU A 244 -14.11 -8.05 38.58
C LEU A 244 -15.11 -9.19 38.84
N SER A 245 -16.39 -8.98 38.52
CA SER A 245 -17.41 -10.02 38.67
C SER A 245 -17.08 -11.26 37.84
N ARG A 246 -16.56 -11.07 36.62
CA ARG A 246 -16.14 -12.15 35.74
C ARG A 246 -14.94 -12.92 36.31
N ILE A 247 -13.90 -12.24 36.77
CA ILE A 247 -12.69 -12.91 37.30
C ILE A 247 -12.95 -13.61 38.64
N GLN A 248 -13.84 -13.09 39.46
CA GLN A 248 -14.21 -13.69 40.75
C GLN A 248 -15.11 -14.92 40.61
N SER A 249 -15.73 -15.13 39.44
CA SER A 249 -16.44 -16.37 39.15
C SER A 249 -15.48 -17.56 39.07
N GLN A 250 -15.97 -18.77 39.39
CA GLN A 250 -15.14 -19.98 39.35
C GLN A 250 -14.53 -20.23 37.96
N GLU A 251 -15.33 -20.06 36.90
CA GLU A 251 -14.86 -20.17 35.51
C GLU A 251 -13.83 -19.08 35.17
N GLY A 252 -14.01 -17.87 35.72
CA GLY A 252 -13.08 -16.75 35.58
C GLY A 252 -11.73 -17.01 36.23
N CYS A 253 -11.72 -17.55 37.45
CA CYS A 253 -10.50 -17.97 38.13
C CYS A 253 -9.74 -19.02 37.32
N GLU A 254 -10.43 -20.05 36.82
CA GLU A 254 -9.80 -21.09 36.00
C GLU A 254 -9.30 -20.56 34.65
N ALA A 255 -10.03 -19.64 34.02
CA ALA A 255 -9.61 -18.97 32.80
C ALA A 255 -8.38 -18.07 33.03
N ALA A 256 -8.37 -17.30 34.12
CA ALA A 256 -7.26 -16.45 34.52
C ALA A 256 -6.03 -17.29 34.86
N GLN A 257 -6.18 -18.40 35.58
CA GLN A 257 -5.09 -19.32 35.88
C GLN A 257 -4.54 -19.95 34.60
N ARG A 258 -5.38 -20.40 33.66
CA ARG A 258 -4.94 -20.88 32.34
C ARG A 258 -4.24 -19.80 31.52
N ALA A 259 -4.67 -18.53 31.61
CA ALA A 259 -4.02 -17.42 30.92
C ALA A 259 -2.66 -17.13 31.56
N ALA A 260 -2.57 -17.06 32.88
CA ALA A 260 -1.34 -16.84 33.63
C ALA A 260 -0.33 -17.97 33.39
N SER A 261 -0.76 -19.24 33.41
CA SER A 261 0.10 -20.37 33.07
C SER A 261 0.60 -20.29 31.63
N ARG A 262 -0.24 -19.91 30.67
CA ARG A 262 0.19 -19.71 29.28
C ARG A 262 1.17 -18.55 29.13
N TRP A 263 0.98 -17.47 29.87
CA TRP A 263 1.92 -16.34 29.88
C TRP A 263 3.26 -16.75 30.51
N ALA A 264 3.23 -17.37 31.69
CA ALA A 264 4.42 -17.87 32.37
C ALA A 264 5.17 -18.89 31.49
N ASP A 265 4.45 -19.76 30.78
CA ASP A 265 5.01 -20.69 29.81
C ASP A 265 5.62 -19.92 28.62
N THR A 266 4.90 -18.97 28.02
CA THR A 266 5.41 -18.14 26.91
C THR A 266 6.72 -17.41 27.28
N PHE A 267 6.87 -17.00 28.54
CA PHE A 267 8.07 -16.35 29.07
C PHE A 267 9.00 -17.29 29.87
N SER A 268 8.84 -18.61 29.75
CA SER A 268 9.74 -19.58 30.38
C SER A 268 11.15 -19.49 29.78
N GLU A 269 12.19 -19.90 30.51
CA GLU A 269 13.56 -19.91 29.96
C GLU A 269 13.67 -20.75 28.68
N GLU A 270 12.87 -21.82 28.55
CA GLU A 270 12.81 -22.65 27.35
C GLU A 270 12.14 -21.92 26.18
N ASN A 271 11.01 -21.24 26.41
CA ASN A 271 10.29 -20.53 25.34
C ASN A 271 10.92 -19.18 25.00
N VAL A 272 11.48 -18.46 25.97
CA VAL A 272 12.32 -17.26 25.79
C VAL A 272 13.64 -17.65 25.15
N GLY A 273 14.25 -18.78 25.56
CA GLY A 273 15.38 -19.37 24.86
C GLY A 273 15.01 -19.77 23.44
N ALA A 274 13.82 -20.32 23.20
CA ALA A 274 13.33 -20.61 21.86
C ALA A 274 12.85 -19.36 21.11
N LEU A 275 12.65 -18.19 21.74
CA LEU A 275 12.27 -16.92 21.10
C LEU A 275 13.49 -16.03 20.81
N PHE A 276 14.50 -16.06 21.68
CA PHE A 276 15.65 -15.16 21.72
C PHE A 276 17.02 -15.88 21.71
N GLY A 277 17.07 -17.18 21.97
CA GLY A 277 18.28 -17.95 22.25
C GLY A 277 18.49 -19.16 21.33
N ALA A 278 18.84 -18.91 20.07
CA ALA A 278 19.60 -19.87 19.27
C ALA A 278 21.06 -19.41 19.19
N GLN A 279 21.80 -19.48 20.31
CA GLN A 279 23.26 -19.39 20.35
C GLN A 279 23.81 -20.11 21.58
N THR A 280 23.94 -21.44 21.53
CA THR A 280 25.15 -22.07 22.07
C THR A 280 26.23 -21.95 21.00
N MET A 281 26.90 -20.80 21.03
CA MET A 281 28.32 -20.62 20.77
C MET A 281 29.10 -21.94 20.56
N ASN A 282 29.52 -22.22 19.33
CA ASN A 282 30.85 -22.75 19.10
C ASN A 282 31.73 -21.55 18.74
N ILE A 283 32.29 -20.89 19.77
CA ILE A 283 33.36 -19.90 19.61
C ILE A 283 34.61 -20.67 19.20
N ALA A 284 34.77 -20.90 17.90
CA ALA A 284 36.03 -21.35 17.31
C ALA A 284 36.13 -20.99 15.81
N SER A 285 35.64 -19.83 15.40
CA SER A 285 36.03 -19.21 14.13
C SER A 285 35.47 -17.79 14.09
N GLY A 286 36.35 -16.80 14.18
CA GLY A 286 35.98 -15.38 14.13
C GLY A 286 35.50 -14.96 12.75
N ASP A 287 34.20 -15.08 12.52
CA ASP A 287 33.47 -14.33 11.50
C ASP A 287 32.15 -13.86 12.12
N ALA A 288 32.12 -12.58 12.51
CA ALA A 288 30.96 -11.92 13.08
C ALA A 288 30.01 -11.50 11.94
N ASP A 289 29.05 -12.35 11.54
CA ASP A 289 27.84 -11.91 10.82
C ASP A 289 26.76 -12.99 10.61
N SER A 290 26.32 -13.66 11.68
CA SER A 290 25.11 -14.50 11.59
C SER A 290 24.26 -14.45 12.86
N PHE A 291 23.33 -13.50 12.90
CA PHE A 291 22.20 -13.53 13.81
C PHE A 291 21.10 -14.39 13.17
N GLU A 292 20.83 -15.59 13.69
CA GLU A 292 19.72 -16.44 13.26
C GLU A 292 18.57 -16.33 14.27
N HIS A 293 17.45 -15.70 13.85
CA HIS A 293 16.30 -15.43 14.71
C HIS A 293 15.37 -16.67 14.83
N PRO A 294 14.86 -17.02 16.02
CA PRO A 294 14.10 -18.26 16.24
C PRO A 294 12.66 -18.37 15.68
N LEU A 295 12.09 -17.33 15.08
CA LEU A 295 10.75 -17.40 14.46
C LEU A 295 10.78 -17.95 13.02
N LEU A 296 11.94 -18.45 12.60
CA LEU A 296 12.24 -18.77 11.21
C LEU A 296 12.51 -20.26 11.07
N ARG A 297 11.86 -20.89 10.09
CA ARG A 297 12.24 -22.26 9.72
C ARG A 297 13.69 -22.25 9.25
N ALA A 298 14.50 -23.12 9.85
CA ALA A 298 15.88 -23.30 9.46
C ALA A 298 15.98 -23.51 7.93
N PRO A 299 16.95 -22.84 7.27
CA PRO A 299 17.08 -22.89 5.81
C PRO A 299 17.23 -24.35 5.36
N ARG A 300 16.62 -24.70 4.23
CA ARG A 300 16.61 -26.08 3.72
C ARG A 300 17.56 -26.21 2.54
N CYS A 301 18.18 -27.37 2.42
CA CYS A 301 19.05 -27.72 1.31
C CYS A 301 18.25 -27.75 0.01
N VAL A 302 18.71 -27.04 -1.01
CA VAL A 302 18.06 -26.98 -2.33
C VAL A 302 17.96 -28.36 -3.00
N VAL A 303 18.85 -29.29 -2.63
CA VAL A 303 18.91 -30.63 -3.24
C VAL A 303 18.04 -31.64 -2.48
N CYS A 304 18.18 -31.72 -1.17
CA CYS A 304 17.56 -32.79 -0.37
C CYS A 304 16.51 -32.33 0.64
N GLY A 305 16.30 -31.02 0.81
CA GLY A 305 15.29 -30.47 1.73
C GLY A 305 15.65 -30.55 3.23
N GLU A 306 16.74 -31.24 3.59
CA GLU A 306 17.28 -31.28 4.96
C GLU A 306 17.79 -29.92 5.43
N VAL A 307 17.89 -29.71 6.75
CA VAL A 307 18.38 -28.44 7.32
C VAL A 307 19.78 -28.13 6.79
N ALA A 308 19.92 -26.96 6.17
CA ALA A 308 21.15 -26.48 5.58
C ALA A 308 21.99 -25.76 6.63
N THR A 309 23.26 -26.13 6.72
CA THR A 309 24.23 -25.51 7.64
C THR A 309 25.24 -24.65 6.89
N LYS A 310 25.28 -24.71 5.56
CA LYS A 310 26.30 -24.06 4.73
C LYS A 310 25.66 -23.32 3.56
N ARG A 311 26.24 -22.19 3.17
CA ARG A 311 25.89 -21.44 1.96
C ARG A 311 26.97 -21.58 0.91
N CYS A 312 26.64 -21.26 -0.34
CA CYS A 312 27.65 -21.14 -1.39
C CYS A 312 28.70 -20.09 -0.99
N SER A 313 29.97 -20.47 -0.93
CA SER A 313 31.06 -19.57 -0.53
C SER A 313 31.30 -18.42 -1.50
N ARG A 314 30.78 -18.49 -2.74
CA ARG A 314 30.89 -17.40 -3.73
C ARG A 314 29.79 -16.36 -3.59
N CYS A 315 28.52 -16.76 -3.73
CA CYS A 315 27.40 -15.82 -3.77
C CYS A 315 26.65 -15.67 -2.44
N LYS A 316 26.87 -16.59 -1.49
CA LYS A 316 26.18 -16.67 -0.19
C LYS A 316 24.64 -16.74 -0.27
N HIS A 317 24.07 -16.96 -1.45
CA HIS A 317 22.63 -16.93 -1.70
C HIS A 317 21.96 -18.30 -1.51
N GLU A 318 22.56 -19.36 -2.05
CA GLU A 318 22.00 -20.73 -1.97
C GLU A 318 22.50 -21.53 -0.77
N TRP A 319 21.61 -22.38 -0.25
CA TRP A 319 21.81 -23.15 0.97
C TRP A 319 21.94 -24.66 0.74
N TYR A 320 22.87 -25.28 1.46
CA TYR A 320 23.21 -26.70 1.34
C TYR A 320 23.43 -27.31 2.72
N CYS A 321 22.96 -28.55 2.92
CA CYS A 321 23.27 -29.31 4.14
C CYS A 321 24.75 -29.72 4.19
N ARG A 322 25.35 -30.06 3.05
CA ARG A 322 26.74 -30.55 2.93
C ARG A 322 27.33 -30.17 1.57
N ARG A 323 28.67 -30.20 1.47
CA ARG A 323 29.43 -29.89 0.25
C ARG A 323 29.02 -30.77 -0.94
N GLN A 324 28.66 -32.03 -0.68
CA GLN A 324 28.19 -32.97 -1.70
C GLN A 324 26.97 -32.42 -2.46
N CYS A 325 25.94 -31.96 -1.75
CA CYS A 325 24.77 -31.33 -2.37
C CYS A 325 25.11 -30.06 -3.14
N GLN A 326 26.10 -29.27 -2.67
CA GLN A 326 26.55 -28.10 -3.43
C GLN A 326 27.22 -28.48 -4.75
N VAL A 327 28.03 -29.54 -4.77
CA VAL A 327 28.70 -30.03 -5.99
C VAL A 327 27.68 -30.63 -6.96
N GLU A 328 26.71 -31.36 -6.44
CA GLU A 328 25.60 -31.93 -7.22
C GLU A 328 24.73 -30.85 -7.87
N HIS A 329 24.40 -29.79 -7.13
CA HIS A 329 23.64 -28.66 -7.66
C HIS A 329 24.49 -27.71 -8.53
N TRP A 330 25.83 -27.78 -8.45
CA TRP A 330 26.74 -26.82 -9.09
C TRP A 330 26.50 -26.60 -10.59
N PRO A 331 26.21 -27.62 -11.43
CA PRO A 331 25.95 -27.41 -12.85
C PRO A 331 24.76 -26.47 -13.13
N ARG A 332 23.74 -26.47 -12.26
CA ARG A 332 22.57 -25.59 -12.34
C ARG A 332 22.85 -24.25 -11.64
N HIS A 333 23.40 -24.31 -10.43
CA HIS A 333 23.71 -23.13 -9.64
C HIS A 333 24.73 -22.20 -10.30
N LYS A 334 25.77 -22.74 -10.96
CA LYS A 334 26.86 -21.95 -11.58
C LYS A 334 26.37 -20.87 -12.55
N LYS A 335 25.21 -21.06 -13.20
CA LYS A 335 24.63 -20.07 -14.12
C LYS A 335 24.02 -18.87 -13.40
N ALA A 336 23.55 -19.06 -12.17
CA ALA A 336 22.90 -18.04 -11.33
C ALA A 336 23.74 -17.63 -10.10
N CYS A 337 24.90 -18.28 -9.90
CA CYS A 337 25.84 -18.04 -8.82
C CYS A 337 26.71 -16.82 -9.10
#